data_AF-A0A7V1SRQ6-F1
#
_entry.id   AF-A0A7V1SRQ6-F1
#
_cell.length_a   1.000
_cell.length_b   1.000
_cell.length_c   1.000
_cell.angle_alpha   90.00
_cell.angle_beta   90.00
_cell.angle_gamma   90.00
#
_symmetry.space_group_name_H-M   'P 1'
#
loop_
_entity.id
_entity.type
_entity.pdbx_description
1 polymer ?
#
loop_
_entity_poly.entity_id
_entity_poly.type
_entity_poly.pdbx_seq_one_letter_code
_entity_poly.pdbx_strand_id
1 'polypeptide(L)'
;MISTSALAKKLQMKAGQTWLLISPPEDYAAALDPLPDGVELFFTPDRQVSGVQAFAKTQSELTAILLQLKPILNDDTILWVIYPKKNSGIATDLEMMSSWDEPAKYQLRPVASAAINDTWTALRFKPEHMVKRSDTSQEAMKQQNTYSDYIDPVKKQITLPSYLQEALAGAPAAFVNFEKLAWSHRKEYVVWILSAKQEQTRANRITKMVEMLLTGKKNPADK
;
A
#
# COMPACT_ATOMS: atom_id res chain seq x y z
N MET A 1 2.46 34.42 2.76
CA MET A 1 2.68 32.96 2.73
C MET A 1 3.51 32.67 1.51
N ILE A 2 4.75 32.20 1.70
CA ILE A 2 5.56 31.74 0.57
C ILE A 2 4.91 30.45 0.07
N SER A 3 4.60 30.39 -1.22
CA SER A 3 3.85 29.29 -1.80
C SER A 3 4.77 28.08 -1.99
N THR A 4 4.78 27.14 -1.04
CA THR A 4 5.55 25.87 -1.11
C THR A 4 5.44 25.16 -2.46
N SER A 5 6.57 24.63 -2.95
CA SER A 5 6.62 23.88 -4.21
C SER A 5 5.73 22.63 -4.18
N ALA A 6 5.23 22.25 -5.36
CA ALA A 6 4.42 21.04 -5.50
C ALA A 6 5.22 19.79 -5.10
N LEU A 7 6.54 19.76 -5.34
CA LEU A 7 7.39 18.64 -4.98
C LEU A 7 7.58 18.54 -3.47
N ALA A 8 7.91 19.64 -2.78
CA ALA A 8 8.06 19.65 -1.32
C ALA A 8 6.77 19.22 -0.62
N LYS A 9 5.62 19.70 -1.10
CA LYS A 9 4.30 19.27 -0.61
C LYS A 9 4.04 17.78 -0.84
N LYS A 10 4.37 17.27 -2.03
CA LYS A 10 4.24 15.83 -2.38
C LYS A 10 5.09 14.95 -1.47
N LEU A 11 6.29 15.40 -1.13
CA LEU A 11 7.22 14.73 -0.22
C LEU A 11 6.92 14.97 1.27
N GLN A 12 5.80 15.63 1.57
CA GLN A 12 5.27 15.86 2.92
C GLN A 12 6.15 16.73 3.80
N MET A 13 6.92 17.63 3.19
CA MET A 13 7.66 18.66 3.91
C MET A 13 6.66 19.68 4.48
N LYS A 14 6.81 20.01 5.76
CA LYS A 14 5.97 20.98 6.48
C LYS A 14 6.82 22.10 7.06
N ALA A 15 6.19 23.23 7.35
CA ALA A 15 6.83 24.39 7.96
C ALA A 15 7.57 24.04 9.27
N GLY A 16 8.71 24.67 9.51
CA GLY A 16 9.52 24.51 10.72
C GLY A 16 10.24 23.16 10.85
N GLN A 17 10.29 22.34 9.80
CA GLN A 17 10.93 21.02 9.85
C GLN A 17 12.39 21.05 9.41
N THR A 18 13.19 20.16 10.00
CA THR A 18 14.55 19.88 9.57
C THR A 18 14.59 18.65 8.66
N TRP A 19 15.30 18.74 7.54
CA TRP A 19 15.37 17.67 6.54
C TRP A 19 16.80 17.35 6.18
N LEU A 20 17.13 16.07 6.13
CA LEU A 20 18.44 15.57 5.69
C LEU A 20 18.36 15.08 4.24
N LEU A 21 19.24 15.59 3.37
CA LEU A 21 19.41 15.11 2.01
C LEU A 21 20.71 14.30 1.93
N ILE A 22 20.63 13.03 1.53
CA ILE A 22 21.80 12.15 1.37
C ILE A 22 22.02 11.88 -0.12
N SER A 23 23.23 12.20 -0.58
CA SER A 23 23.69 12.01 -1.96
C SER A 23 22.78 12.61 -3.05
N PRO A 24 22.16 13.80 -2.87
CA PRO A 24 21.26 14.35 -3.88
C PRO A 24 22.01 14.71 -5.18
N PRO A 25 21.35 14.61 -6.34
CA PRO A 25 21.78 15.29 -7.55
C PRO A 25 21.92 16.79 -7.32
N GLU A 26 22.83 17.44 -8.04
CA GLU A 26 23.17 18.86 -7.86
C GLU A 26 21.96 19.79 -8.01
N ASP A 27 21.05 19.46 -8.92
CA ASP A 27 19.83 20.22 -9.25
C ASP A 27 18.65 19.95 -8.30
N TYR A 28 18.76 18.93 -7.43
CA TYR A 28 17.61 18.47 -6.65
C TYR A 28 17.15 19.46 -5.58
N ALA A 29 18.07 20.15 -4.91
CA ALA A 29 17.71 21.14 -3.89
C ALA A 29 16.87 22.27 -4.51
N ALA A 30 17.25 22.76 -5.70
CA ALA A 30 16.50 23.75 -6.44
C ALA A 30 15.10 23.24 -6.87
N ALA A 31 14.96 21.93 -7.15
CA ALA A 31 13.66 21.33 -7.47
C ALA A 31 12.68 21.34 -6.29
N LEU A 32 13.16 21.48 -5.05
CA LEU A 32 12.31 21.62 -3.87
C LEU A 32 11.82 23.05 -3.65
N ASP A 33 12.42 24.04 -4.31
CA ASP A 33 12.10 25.45 -4.09
C ASP A 33 10.78 25.90 -4.72
N PRO A 34 10.04 26.79 -4.05
CA PRO A 34 10.32 27.30 -2.70
C PRO A 34 9.95 26.27 -1.62
N LEU A 35 10.79 26.19 -0.58
CA LEU A 35 10.52 25.35 0.59
C LEU A 35 9.34 25.88 1.43
N PRO A 36 8.69 25.03 2.25
CA PRO A 36 7.79 25.50 3.30
C PRO A 36 8.50 26.43 4.28
N ASP A 37 7.75 27.38 4.86
CA ASP A 37 8.28 28.39 5.78
C ASP A 37 9.10 27.76 6.92
N GLY A 38 10.35 28.20 7.10
CA GLY A 38 11.23 27.74 8.18
C GLY A 38 11.74 26.30 8.05
N VAL A 39 11.68 25.69 6.86
CA VAL A 39 12.36 24.42 6.63
C VAL A 39 13.87 24.62 6.50
N GLU A 40 14.64 23.77 7.16
CA GLU A 40 16.10 23.74 7.08
C GLU A 40 16.58 22.44 6.45
N LEU A 41 17.55 22.54 5.53
CA LEU A 41 18.17 21.40 4.86
C LEU A 41 19.57 21.13 5.44
N PHE A 42 19.82 19.87 5.75
CA PHE A 42 21.11 19.33 6.18
C PHE A 42 21.60 18.28 5.18
N PHE A 43 22.91 18.04 5.16
CA PHE A 43 23.56 17.11 4.23
C PHE A 43 24.44 16.07 4.95
N THR A 44 24.43 16.07 6.28
CA THR A 44 25.21 15.18 7.13
C THR A 44 24.32 14.49 8.19
N PRO A 45 24.43 13.16 8.39
CA PRO A 45 23.61 12.42 9.36
C PRO A 45 24.15 12.54 10.80
N ASP A 46 24.32 13.76 11.31
CA ASP A 46 24.92 14.05 12.63
C ASP A 46 23.91 14.42 13.71
N ARG A 47 22.62 14.49 13.35
CA ARG A 47 21.52 14.94 14.23
C ARG A 47 20.21 14.26 13.87
N GLN A 48 19.28 14.29 14.81
CA GLN A 48 17.89 13.91 14.51
C GLN A 48 17.24 14.97 13.62
N VAL A 49 16.42 14.50 12.68
CA VAL A 49 15.71 15.34 11.71
C VAL A 49 14.26 14.92 11.58
N SER A 50 13.41 15.84 11.14
CA SER A 50 11.99 15.56 10.87
C SER A 50 11.80 14.65 9.65
N GLY A 51 12.69 14.74 8.66
CA GLY A 51 12.62 13.91 7.46
C GLY A 51 13.99 13.68 6.82
N VAL A 52 14.07 12.62 6.02
CA VAL A 52 15.25 12.21 5.27
C VAL A 52 14.85 11.94 3.83
N GLN A 53 15.65 12.41 2.88
CA GLN A 53 15.54 12.07 1.46
C GLN A 53 16.89 11.51 1.02
N ALA A 54 16.94 10.20 0.85
CA ALA A 54 18.16 9.44 0.58
C ALA A 54 18.17 8.99 -0.87
N PHE A 55 19.15 9.44 -1.65
CA PHE A 55 19.35 9.00 -3.01
C PHE A 55 20.26 7.77 -3.05
N ALA A 56 19.78 6.71 -3.69
CA ALA A 56 20.55 5.50 -3.93
C ALA A 56 20.29 5.02 -5.35
N LYS A 57 21.35 4.60 -6.04
CA LYS A 57 21.28 3.98 -7.37
C LYS A 57 21.42 2.46 -7.28
N THR A 58 22.03 1.97 -6.19
CA THR A 58 22.25 0.54 -6.00
C THR A 58 21.80 0.06 -4.63
N GLN A 59 21.58 -1.25 -4.51
CA GLN A 59 21.25 -1.92 -3.26
C GLN A 59 22.36 -1.74 -2.22
N SER A 60 23.63 -1.74 -2.67
CA SER A 60 24.80 -1.54 -1.81
C SER A 60 24.87 -0.11 -1.25
N GLU A 61 24.61 0.90 -2.09
CA GLU A 61 24.51 2.29 -1.63
C GLU A 61 23.39 2.46 -0.61
N LEU A 62 22.21 1.87 -0.88
CA LEU A 62 21.09 1.92 0.06
C LEU A 62 21.45 1.30 1.41
N THR A 63 22.09 0.13 1.43
CA THR A 63 22.55 -0.51 2.67
C THR A 63 23.49 0.41 3.46
N ALA A 64 24.48 1.01 2.79
CA ALA A 64 25.42 1.93 3.44
C ALA A 64 24.72 3.15 4.05
N ILE A 65 23.72 3.70 3.35
CA ILE A 65 22.91 4.82 3.84
C ILE A 65 22.08 4.40 5.05
N LEU A 66 21.37 3.27 4.99
CA LEU A 66 20.52 2.80 6.10
C LEU A 66 21.33 2.54 7.37
N LEU A 67 22.57 2.04 7.26
CA LEU A 67 23.48 1.90 8.40
C LEU A 67 23.80 3.24 9.08
N GLN A 68 24.03 4.30 8.28
CA GLN A 68 24.29 5.66 8.80
C GLN A 68 23.05 6.31 9.40
N LEU A 69 21.86 5.98 8.87
CA LEU A 69 20.59 6.55 9.32
C LEU A 69 20.08 5.92 10.62
N LYS A 70 20.36 4.64 10.85
CA LYS A 70 19.91 3.89 12.04
C LYS A 70 19.99 4.66 13.38
N PRO A 71 21.09 5.37 13.72
CA PRO A 71 21.17 6.12 14.99
C PRO A 71 20.32 7.39 15.05
N ILE A 72 19.88 7.96 13.93
CA ILE A 72 19.18 9.26 13.88
C ILE A 72 17.70 9.16 13.50
N LEU A 73 17.23 8.00 13.04
CA LEU A 73 15.83 7.75 12.74
C LEU A 73 15.03 7.50 14.01
N ASN A 74 13.83 8.09 14.09
CA ASN A 74 12.81 7.78 15.08
C ASN A 74 11.45 7.50 14.40
N ASP A 75 10.43 7.17 15.19
CA ASP A 75 9.09 6.79 14.70
C ASP A 75 8.36 7.89 13.91
N ASP A 76 8.72 9.16 14.16
CA ASP A 76 8.14 10.33 13.51
C ASP A 76 8.93 10.77 12.27
N THR A 77 10.15 10.25 12.07
CA THR A 77 10.99 10.62 10.93
C THR A 77 10.36 10.18 9.61
N ILE A 78 10.19 11.13 8.69
CA ILE A 78 9.71 10.85 7.34
C ILE A 78 10.89 10.40 6.47
N LEU A 79 11.01 9.10 6.19
CA LEU A 79 12.07 8.56 5.32
C LEU A 79 11.58 8.35 3.89
N TRP A 80 12.20 9.04 2.93
CA TRP A 80 12.08 8.78 1.50
C TRP A 80 13.39 8.23 0.95
N VAL A 81 13.32 7.09 0.26
CA VAL A 81 14.41 6.58 -0.58
C VAL A 81 14.09 6.90 -2.02
N ILE A 82 15.01 7.61 -2.69
CA ILE A 82 14.87 8.12 -4.05
C ILE A 82 15.85 7.37 -4.94
N TYR A 83 15.35 6.77 -6.02
CA TYR A 83 16.14 5.91 -6.89
C TYR A 83 15.75 6.12 -8.36
N PRO A 84 16.65 5.78 -9.31
CA PRO A 84 16.39 6.03 -10.72
C PRO A 84 15.22 5.21 -11.22
N LYS A 85 14.40 5.79 -12.10
CA LYS A 85 13.41 5.03 -12.86
C LYS A 85 14.13 4.09 -13.83
N LYS A 86 13.49 2.96 -14.14
CA LYS A 86 14.02 1.95 -15.08
C LYS A 86 14.40 2.52 -16.46
N ASN A 87 13.67 3.52 -16.93
CA ASN A 87 13.88 4.17 -18.22
C ASN A 87 14.68 5.48 -18.13
N SER A 88 15.34 5.77 -17.01
CA SER A 88 16.10 7.00 -16.79
C SER A 88 17.47 7.05 -17.49
N GLY A 89 17.96 5.90 -17.97
CA GLY A 89 19.32 5.76 -18.51
C GLY A 89 20.41 5.62 -17.44
N ILE A 90 20.07 5.70 -16.15
CA ILE A 90 21.00 5.46 -15.04
C ILE A 90 20.96 3.97 -14.68
N ALA A 91 22.12 3.32 -14.62
CA ALA A 91 22.23 1.94 -14.16
C ALA A 91 21.76 1.83 -12.69
N THR A 92 20.81 0.94 -12.44
CA THR A 92 20.23 0.70 -11.11
C THR A 92 19.82 -0.76 -10.98
N ASP A 93 20.02 -1.34 -9.80
CA ASP A 93 19.47 -2.63 -9.39
C ASP A 93 18.24 -2.46 -8.47
N LEU A 94 17.87 -1.21 -8.15
CA LEU A 94 16.69 -0.86 -7.38
C LEU A 94 15.47 -0.73 -8.30
N GLU A 95 14.38 -1.42 -7.97
CA GLU A 95 13.11 -1.34 -8.71
C GLU A 95 11.89 -1.27 -7.76
N MET A 96 10.81 -0.61 -8.20
CA MET A 96 9.59 -0.43 -7.39
C MET A 96 8.89 -1.76 -7.03
N MET A 97 9.00 -2.76 -7.90
CA MET A 97 8.31 -4.06 -7.76
C MET A 97 9.22 -5.19 -7.25
N SER A 98 10.51 -4.94 -7.04
CA SER A 98 11.41 -5.92 -6.44
C SER A 98 11.08 -6.12 -4.96
N SER A 99 11.39 -7.29 -4.42
CA SER A 99 11.34 -7.52 -2.98
C SER A 99 12.38 -6.62 -2.31
N TRP A 100 11.93 -5.58 -1.62
CA TRP A 100 12.77 -4.68 -0.82
C TRP A 100 13.18 -5.38 0.49
N ASP A 101 13.86 -6.53 0.35
CA ASP A 101 14.29 -7.39 1.44
C ASP A 101 15.30 -6.68 2.35
N GLU A 102 16.05 -5.71 1.81
CA GLU A 102 17.05 -4.97 2.57
C GLU A 102 16.42 -4.01 3.59
N PRO A 103 15.49 -3.09 3.25
CA PRO A 103 14.75 -2.33 4.26
C PRO A 103 14.02 -3.19 5.31
N ALA A 104 13.56 -4.39 4.95
CA ALA A 104 12.94 -5.31 5.91
C ALA A 104 13.91 -5.75 7.02
N LYS A 105 15.22 -5.88 6.74
CA LYS A 105 16.26 -6.12 7.76
C LYS A 105 16.36 -4.98 8.78
N TYR A 106 15.98 -3.77 8.39
CA TYR A 106 15.92 -2.59 9.25
C TYR A 106 14.52 -2.35 9.83
N GLN A 107 13.60 -3.33 9.72
CA GLN A 107 12.20 -3.22 10.15
C GLN A 107 11.49 -2.04 9.49
N LEU A 108 11.84 -1.71 8.26
CA LEU A 108 11.23 -0.63 7.48
C LEU A 108 10.31 -1.22 6.41
N ARG A 109 9.11 -0.67 6.29
CA ARG A 109 8.11 -1.05 5.28
C ARG A 109 7.80 0.12 4.36
N PRO A 110 7.70 -0.11 3.04
CA PRO A 110 7.24 0.91 2.11
C PRO A 110 5.75 1.18 2.33
N VAL A 111 5.36 2.46 2.36
CA VAL A 111 3.97 2.90 2.65
C VAL A 111 3.40 3.87 1.63
N ALA A 112 4.24 4.46 0.78
CA ALA A 112 3.82 5.35 -0.31
C ALA A 112 4.89 5.42 -1.39
N SER A 113 4.50 5.81 -2.60
CA SER A 113 5.41 6.15 -3.68
C SER A 113 5.15 7.56 -4.19
N ALA A 114 6.16 8.20 -4.77
CA ALA A 114 6.05 9.51 -5.37
C ALA A 114 7.02 9.65 -6.55
N ALA A 115 6.52 10.09 -7.71
CA ALA A 115 7.40 10.50 -8.80
C ALA A 115 8.03 11.86 -8.48
N ILE A 116 9.36 11.95 -8.57
CA ILE A 116 10.13 13.18 -8.35
C ILE A 116 10.14 14.00 -9.63
N ASN A 117 10.72 13.43 -10.69
CA ASN A 117 10.81 13.99 -12.04
C ASN A 117 10.88 12.83 -13.05
N ASP A 118 11.33 13.06 -14.27
CA ASP A 118 11.43 12.00 -15.30
C ASP A 118 12.53 10.96 -15.00
N THR A 119 13.55 11.35 -14.24
CA THR A 119 14.72 10.51 -13.91
C THR A 119 14.51 9.70 -12.64
N TRP A 120 13.90 10.29 -11.60
CA TRP A 120 13.87 9.74 -10.24
C TRP A 120 12.44 9.43 -9.76
N THR A 121 12.33 8.38 -8.97
CA THR A 121 11.12 8.02 -8.22
C THR A 121 11.47 7.75 -6.76
N ALA A 122 10.50 7.87 -5.87
CA ALA A 122 10.70 7.72 -4.44
C ALA A 122 9.74 6.72 -3.82
N LEU A 123 10.23 6.00 -2.82
CA LEU A 123 9.43 5.20 -1.89
C LEU A 123 9.58 5.75 -0.48
N ARG A 124 8.45 5.93 0.20
CA ARG A 124 8.41 6.30 1.60
C ARG A 124 8.42 5.05 2.46
N PHE A 125 9.28 5.04 3.46
CA PHE A 125 9.37 3.98 4.45
C PHE A 125 8.89 4.45 5.82
N LYS A 126 8.39 3.49 6.60
CA LYS A 126 8.06 3.65 8.02
C LYS A 126 8.53 2.43 8.81
N PRO A 127 8.84 2.57 10.11
CA PRO A 127 9.03 1.42 10.99
C PRO A 127 7.81 0.49 10.94
N GLU A 128 8.04 -0.81 10.86
CA GLU A 128 7.00 -1.82 10.65
C GLU A 128 5.91 -1.75 11.71
N HIS A 129 6.28 -1.51 12.97
CA HIS A 129 5.32 -1.40 14.09
C HIS A 129 4.38 -0.19 13.97
N MET A 130 4.77 0.85 13.22
CA MET A 130 3.97 2.04 12.95
C MET A 130 3.06 1.89 11.74
N VAL A 131 3.28 0.87 10.91
CA VAL A 131 2.42 0.60 9.77
C VAL A 131 1.21 -0.18 10.27
N LYS A 132 0.09 0.54 10.45
CA LYS A 132 -1.22 -0.09 10.65
C LYS A 132 -1.45 -1.05 9.49
N ARG A 133 -1.31 -2.35 9.76
CA ARG A 133 -1.63 -3.39 8.79
C ARG A 133 -3.10 -3.19 8.42
N SER A 134 -3.37 -2.84 7.17
CA SER A 134 -4.66 -3.22 6.62
C SER A 134 -4.63 -4.74 6.52
N ASP A 135 -5.68 -5.42 6.95
CA ASP A 135 -5.82 -6.89 6.79
C ASP A 135 -5.95 -7.31 5.30
N THR A 136 -5.27 -6.62 4.38
CA THR A 136 -5.33 -6.77 2.93
C THR A 136 -3.96 -6.85 2.26
N SER A 137 -2.85 -6.93 3.01
CA SER A 137 -1.54 -7.25 2.41
C SER A 137 -1.48 -8.73 2.00
N GLN A 138 -1.00 -9.03 0.79
CA GLN A 138 -0.89 -10.39 0.26
C GLN A 138 -0.06 -11.34 1.15
N GLU A 139 0.83 -10.80 1.99
CA GLU A 139 1.60 -11.58 2.96
C GLU A 139 0.77 -12.01 4.18
N ALA A 140 -0.21 -11.19 4.60
CA ALA A 140 -1.21 -11.60 5.59
C ALA A 140 -2.22 -12.60 5.01
N MET A 141 -2.45 -12.58 3.69
CA MET A 141 -3.29 -13.57 3.00
C MET A 141 -2.70 -14.98 3.01
N LYS A 142 -1.38 -15.14 3.19
CA LYS A 142 -0.79 -16.47 3.45
C LYS A 142 -1.10 -16.99 4.86
N GLN A 143 -1.48 -16.13 5.80
CA GLN A 143 -1.82 -16.51 7.18
C GLN A 143 -3.34 -16.61 7.46
N GLN A 144 -4.21 -16.25 6.51
CA GLN A 144 -5.66 -16.47 6.61
C GLN A 144 -6.17 -17.40 5.51
N ASN A 145 -6.19 -18.68 5.82
CA ASN A 145 -6.81 -19.76 5.07
C ASN A 145 -8.36 -19.66 5.02
N THR A 146 -8.95 -18.50 5.31
CA THR A 146 -10.40 -18.37 5.55
C THR A 146 -11.25 -18.47 4.30
N TYR A 147 -10.69 -18.20 3.10
CA TYR A 147 -11.43 -18.41 1.85
C TYR A 147 -11.23 -19.81 1.27
N SER A 148 -10.10 -20.46 1.55
CA SER A 148 -9.79 -21.81 1.07
C SER A 148 -10.80 -22.84 1.58
N ASP A 149 -11.34 -22.62 2.80
CA ASP A 149 -12.39 -23.46 3.38
C ASP A 149 -13.72 -23.41 2.59
N TYR A 150 -13.94 -22.33 1.83
CA TYR A 150 -15.19 -22.09 1.10
C TYR A 150 -15.03 -22.10 -0.42
N ILE A 151 -13.83 -21.89 -0.96
CA ILE A 151 -13.60 -21.69 -2.39
C ILE A 151 -12.39 -22.50 -2.83
N ASP A 152 -12.64 -23.50 -3.69
CA ASP A 152 -11.59 -24.23 -4.41
C ASP A 152 -11.54 -23.72 -5.86
N PRO A 153 -10.55 -22.89 -6.23
CA PRO A 153 -10.44 -22.34 -7.57
C PRO A 153 -9.98 -23.36 -8.62
N VAL A 154 -9.29 -24.43 -8.20
CA VAL A 154 -8.80 -25.47 -9.12
C VAL A 154 -9.95 -26.38 -9.52
N LYS A 155 -10.75 -26.82 -8.54
CA LYS A 155 -11.96 -27.64 -8.78
C LYS A 155 -13.18 -26.81 -9.17
N LYS A 156 -13.08 -25.47 -9.13
CA LYS A 156 -14.21 -24.54 -9.32
C LYS A 156 -15.39 -24.87 -8.42
N GLN A 157 -15.10 -25.18 -7.16
CA GLN A 157 -16.09 -25.53 -6.15
C GLN A 157 -16.27 -24.35 -5.17
N ILE A 158 -17.52 -24.15 -4.74
CA ILE A 158 -17.88 -23.16 -3.73
C ILE A 158 -18.74 -23.85 -2.68
N THR A 159 -18.29 -23.81 -1.44
CA THR A 159 -19.02 -24.26 -0.25
C THR A 159 -19.52 -23.02 0.47
N LEU A 160 -20.84 -22.91 0.67
CA LEU A 160 -21.42 -21.75 1.35
C LEU A 160 -21.27 -21.88 2.87
N PRO A 161 -20.88 -20.81 3.60
CA PRO A 161 -20.99 -20.77 5.05
C PRO A 161 -22.45 -20.95 5.51
N SER A 162 -22.66 -21.54 6.69
CA SER A 162 -24.00 -21.83 7.24
C SER A 162 -24.94 -20.63 7.21
N TYR A 163 -24.47 -19.47 7.69
CA TYR A 163 -25.28 -18.24 7.72
C TYR A 163 -25.72 -17.75 6.33
N LEU A 164 -24.92 -17.99 5.29
CA LEU A 164 -25.26 -17.60 3.92
C LEU A 164 -26.21 -18.62 3.30
N GLN A 165 -26.01 -19.90 3.60
CA GLN A 165 -26.91 -20.97 3.20
C GLN A 165 -28.30 -20.78 3.82
N GLU A 166 -28.39 -20.45 5.11
CA GLU A 166 -29.64 -20.14 5.81
C GLU A 166 -30.37 -18.95 5.17
N ALA A 167 -29.64 -17.87 4.87
CA ALA A 167 -30.23 -16.69 4.24
C ALA A 167 -30.78 -16.98 2.82
N LEU A 168 -30.05 -17.78 2.02
CA LEU A 168 -30.50 -18.17 0.69
C LEU A 168 -31.65 -19.20 0.75
N ALA A 169 -31.66 -20.09 1.74
CA ALA A 169 -32.78 -20.99 1.99
C ALA A 169 -34.07 -20.22 2.34
N GLY A 170 -33.96 -19.09 3.04
CA GLY A 170 -35.06 -18.16 3.29
C GLY A 170 -35.57 -17.41 2.04
N ALA A 171 -34.83 -17.45 0.93
CA ALA A 171 -35.20 -16.81 -0.34
C ALA A 171 -34.96 -17.77 -1.54
N PRO A 172 -35.80 -18.81 -1.72
CA PRO A 172 -35.56 -19.86 -2.73
C PRO A 172 -35.36 -19.35 -4.15
N ALA A 173 -36.08 -18.30 -4.57
CA ALA A 173 -35.90 -17.70 -5.90
C ALA A 173 -34.52 -17.07 -6.09
N ALA A 174 -33.98 -16.41 -5.06
CA ALA A 174 -32.62 -15.86 -5.09
C ALA A 174 -31.59 -16.98 -5.14
N PHE A 175 -31.82 -18.08 -4.41
CA PHE A 175 -30.91 -19.22 -4.40
C PHE A 175 -30.84 -19.91 -5.77
N VAL A 176 -31.97 -20.15 -6.42
CA VAL A 176 -32.02 -20.68 -7.79
C VAL A 176 -31.27 -19.77 -8.77
N ASN A 177 -31.42 -18.45 -8.64
CA ASN A 177 -30.68 -17.50 -9.48
C ASN A 177 -29.18 -17.55 -9.22
N PHE A 178 -28.77 -17.68 -7.96
CA PHE A 178 -27.37 -17.84 -7.58
C PHE A 178 -26.75 -19.11 -8.17
N GLU A 179 -27.43 -20.25 -8.09
CA GLU A 179 -26.93 -21.54 -8.62
C GLU A 179 -26.75 -21.53 -10.14
N LYS A 180 -27.58 -20.76 -10.86
CA LYS A 180 -27.48 -20.57 -12.32
C LYS A 180 -26.29 -19.69 -12.74
N LEU A 181 -25.68 -18.94 -11.84
CA LEU A 181 -24.55 -18.06 -12.17
C LEU A 181 -23.29 -18.88 -12.53
N ALA A 182 -22.50 -18.32 -13.45
CA ALA A 182 -21.16 -18.83 -13.73
C ALA A 182 -20.32 -18.89 -12.44
N TRP A 183 -19.37 -19.81 -12.37
CA TRP A 183 -18.54 -20.00 -11.17
C TRP A 183 -17.84 -18.70 -10.72
N SER A 184 -17.32 -17.90 -11.66
CA SER A 184 -16.69 -16.61 -11.36
C SER A 184 -17.62 -15.66 -10.63
N HIS A 185 -18.85 -15.53 -11.11
CA HIS A 185 -19.90 -14.69 -10.52
C HIS A 185 -20.32 -15.17 -9.13
N ARG A 186 -20.52 -16.49 -8.96
CA ARG A 186 -20.81 -17.07 -7.64
C ARG A 186 -19.69 -16.79 -6.65
N LYS A 187 -18.43 -16.96 -7.10
CA LYS A 187 -17.24 -16.67 -6.30
C LYS A 187 -17.21 -15.21 -5.88
N GLU A 188 -17.49 -14.27 -6.78
CA GLU A 188 -17.47 -12.84 -6.49
C GLU A 188 -18.47 -12.46 -5.38
N TYR A 189 -19.71 -12.97 -5.45
CA TYR A 189 -20.68 -12.77 -4.36
C TYR A 189 -20.17 -13.34 -3.03
N VAL A 190 -19.67 -14.57 -3.03
CA VAL A 190 -19.21 -15.23 -1.79
C VAL A 190 -18.00 -14.53 -1.19
N VAL A 191 -17.01 -14.12 -2.00
CA VAL A 191 -15.87 -13.32 -1.55
C VAL A 191 -16.33 -11.96 -1.01
N TRP A 192 -17.31 -11.33 -1.65
CA TRP A 192 -17.86 -10.07 -1.17
C TRP A 192 -18.51 -10.21 0.21
N ILE A 193 -19.22 -11.31 0.49
CA ILE A 193 -19.74 -11.58 1.83
C ILE A 193 -18.61 -11.91 2.82
N LEU A 194 -17.69 -12.83 2.46
CA LEU A 194 -16.61 -13.28 3.35
C LEU A 194 -15.60 -12.17 3.69
N SER A 195 -15.45 -11.16 2.83
CA SER A 195 -14.59 -10.00 3.11
C SER A 195 -15.15 -9.04 4.17
N ALA A 196 -16.38 -9.23 4.64
CA ALA A 196 -16.98 -8.40 5.68
C ALA A 196 -16.48 -8.82 7.08
N LYS A 197 -15.67 -7.97 7.71
CA LYS A 197 -15.09 -8.21 9.05
C LYS A 197 -16.07 -8.03 10.21
N GLN A 198 -17.10 -7.21 10.01
CA GLN A 198 -18.11 -6.89 11.01
C GLN A 198 -19.39 -7.66 10.70
N GLU A 199 -20.01 -8.25 11.72
CA GLU A 199 -21.25 -9.04 11.57
C GLU A 199 -22.38 -8.21 10.96
N GLN A 200 -22.54 -6.96 11.38
CA GLN A 200 -23.55 -6.06 10.81
C GLN A 200 -23.33 -5.82 9.31
N THR A 201 -22.08 -5.58 8.90
CA THR A 201 -21.75 -5.39 7.47
C THR A 201 -22.02 -6.66 6.68
N ARG A 202 -21.73 -7.83 7.25
CA ARG A 202 -22.00 -9.13 6.64
C ARG A 202 -23.50 -9.33 6.45
N ALA A 203 -24.31 -9.10 7.48
CA ALA A 203 -25.76 -9.16 7.39
C ALA A 203 -26.32 -8.23 6.31
N ASN A 204 -25.88 -6.96 6.29
CA ASN A 204 -26.31 -5.98 5.29
C ASN A 204 -25.96 -6.42 3.85
N ARG A 205 -24.76 -6.99 3.64
CA ARG A 205 -24.35 -7.49 2.33
C ARG A 205 -25.12 -8.74 1.91
N ILE A 206 -25.46 -9.63 2.85
CA ILE A 206 -26.30 -10.82 2.56
C ILE A 206 -27.69 -10.37 2.10
N THR A 207 -28.33 -9.46 2.82
CA THR A 207 -29.60 -8.86 2.41
C THR A 207 -29.49 -8.27 1.00
N LYS A 208 -28.42 -7.51 0.75
CA LYS A 208 -28.20 -6.89 -0.56
C LYS A 208 -27.95 -7.92 -1.67
N MET A 209 -27.20 -8.97 -1.39
CA MET A 209 -26.97 -10.08 -2.32
C MET A 209 -28.30 -10.74 -2.72
N VAL A 210 -29.19 -11.01 -1.76
CA VAL A 210 -30.51 -11.57 -2.04
C VAL A 210 -31.31 -10.66 -2.98
N GLU A 211 -31.38 -9.35 -2.69
CA GLU A 211 -32.04 -8.37 -3.58
C GLU A 211 -31.43 -8.38 -4.99
N MET A 212 -30.12 -8.37 -5.09
CA MET A 212 -29.40 -8.36 -6.37
C MET A 212 -29.67 -9.62 -7.18
N LEU A 213 -29.69 -10.79 -6.53
CA LEU A 213 -30.01 -12.06 -7.19
C LEU A 213 -31.46 -12.11 -7.66
N LEU A 214 -32.41 -11.56 -6.90
CA LEU A 214 -33.82 -11.46 -7.32
C LEU A 214 -34.01 -10.53 -8.52
N THR A 215 -33.19 -9.48 -8.63
CA THR A 215 -33.18 -8.57 -9.77
C THR A 215 -32.32 -9.04 -10.96
N GLY A 216 -31.74 -10.25 -10.88
CA GLY A 216 -30.96 -10.86 -11.97
C GLY A 216 -29.56 -10.28 -12.16
N LYS A 217 -29.04 -9.53 -11.18
CA LYS A 217 -27.66 -9.01 -11.20
C LYS A 217 -26.67 -10.16 -11.06
N LYS A 218 -25.62 -10.16 -11.89
CA LYS A 218 -24.71 -11.29 -12.02
C LYS A 218 -23.53 -11.20 -11.06
N ASN A 219 -23.16 -10.01 -10.63
CA ASN A 219 -22.10 -9.81 -9.65
C ASN A 219 -22.39 -8.59 -8.74
N PRO A 220 -21.72 -8.46 -7.59
CA PRO A 220 -21.96 -7.34 -6.67
C PRO A 220 -21.47 -5.97 -7.17
N ALA A 221 -20.74 -5.91 -8.28
CA ALA A 221 -20.26 -4.68 -8.90
C ALA A 221 -21.18 -4.16 -10.03
N ASP A 222 -22.19 -4.94 -10.44
CA ASP A 222 -23.17 -4.55 -11.46
C ASP A 222 -24.01 -3.37 -10.93
N LYS A 223 -23.77 -2.18 -11.47
CA LYS A 223 -24.60 -0.98 -11.26
C LYS A 223 -26.00 -1.18 -11.85
#